data_AF-A0A352RE77-F1
#
_entry.id   AF-A0A352RE77-F1
#
_cell.length_a   1.000
_cell.length_b   1.000
_cell.length_c   1.000
_cell.angle_alpha   90.00
_cell.angle_beta   90.00
_cell.angle_gamma   90.00
#
_symmetry.space_group_name_H-M   'P 1'
#
loop_
_entity.id
_entity.type
_entity.pdbx_description
1 polymer ?
#
loop_
_entity_poly.entity_id
_entity_poly.type
_entity_poly.pdbx_seq_one_letter_code
_entity_poly.pdbx_strand_id
1 'polypeptide(L)'
;MPQSKKELNAILKRISVEQDKRLNPEEDEKTVVLPYELGFQAPIIRGRMPGLEAVYDRFARIYAQTFSHHVRRPVTMTRRATELVSFRDYLAAISTPASLTVFGMNPLHGHALFVFEHHLVYILIDMLFGGNGWFENPPPKRELTGIEIKMLSKVVHSALEDLGKAWKRLTPLEPYFDRMEVNSKFTAIVPPDEVVASTTFDVEINRVPYTMSLCLPYSMLDPVRTQLEAGKTSYDEEVNAVNVSRLEENLLNSKVGKRLTWGKPA
;
A
#
# COMPACT_ATOMS: atom_id res chain seq x y z
N MET A 1 -62.37 43.98 -1.88
CA MET A 1 -61.80 42.64 -1.63
C MET A 1 -61.44 41.91 -2.93
N PRO A 2 -60.27 42.14 -3.54
CA PRO A 2 -59.82 41.35 -4.70
C PRO A 2 -58.48 40.60 -4.51
N GLN A 3 -57.71 40.85 -3.44
CA GLN A 3 -56.36 40.29 -3.28
C GLN A 3 -56.35 38.85 -2.74
N SER A 4 -57.28 38.48 -1.85
CA SER A 4 -57.35 37.13 -1.26
C SER A 4 -57.65 36.01 -2.27
N LYS A 5 -58.45 36.27 -3.32
CA LYS A 5 -58.77 35.24 -4.35
C LYS A 5 -57.58 34.93 -5.27
N LYS A 6 -56.67 35.89 -5.50
CA LYS A 6 -55.47 35.67 -6.33
C LYS A 6 -54.43 34.81 -5.60
N GLU A 7 -54.27 35.03 -4.30
CA GLU A 7 -53.32 34.26 -3.48
C GLU A 7 -53.80 32.82 -3.27
N LEU A 8 -55.10 32.63 -3.02
CA LEU A 8 -55.71 31.29 -2.95
C LEU A 8 -55.54 30.51 -4.26
N ASN A 9 -55.76 31.16 -5.41
CA ASN A 9 -55.55 30.52 -6.72
C ASN A 9 -54.07 30.21 -7.01
N ALA A 10 -53.14 31.02 -6.50
CA ALA A 10 -51.71 30.75 -6.64
C ALA A 10 -51.25 29.55 -5.79
N ILE A 11 -51.84 29.37 -4.61
CA ILE A 11 -51.56 28.24 -3.72
C ILE A 11 -52.17 26.95 -4.28
N LEU A 12 -53.43 27.00 -4.75
CA LEU A 12 -54.09 25.86 -5.41
C LEU A 12 -53.29 25.36 -6.61
N LYS A 13 -52.74 26.27 -7.42
CA LYS A 13 -51.92 25.93 -8.58
C LYS A 13 -50.53 25.37 -8.21
N ARG A 14 -49.96 25.73 -7.06
CA ARG A 14 -48.72 25.14 -6.54
C ARG A 14 -48.94 23.73 -5.99
N ILE A 15 -50.03 23.51 -5.27
CA ILE A 15 -50.37 22.20 -4.70
C ILE A 15 -50.71 21.19 -5.79
N SER A 16 -51.42 21.60 -6.86
CA SER A 16 -51.70 20.72 -8.00
C SER A 16 -50.42 20.28 -8.72
N VAL A 17 -49.46 21.20 -8.91
CA VAL A 17 -48.17 20.91 -9.56
C VAL A 17 -47.27 20.01 -8.70
N GLU A 18 -47.34 20.13 -7.37
CA GLU A 18 -46.61 19.23 -6.45
C GLU A 18 -47.23 17.83 -6.37
N GLN A 19 -48.56 17.69 -6.49
CA GLN A 19 -49.20 16.38 -6.52
C GLN A 19 -48.91 15.63 -7.83
N ASP A 20 -48.90 16.33 -8.97
CA ASP A 20 -48.56 15.73 -10.27
C ASP A 20 -47.11 15.23 -10.34
N LYS A 21 -46.16 15.93 -9.70
CA LYS A 21 -44.74 15.50 -9.61
C LYS A 21 -44.52 14.27 -8.73
N ARG A 22 -45.43 13.97 -7.80
CA ARG A 22 -45.31 12.80 -6.92
C ARG A 22 -45.90 11.52 -7.52
N LEU A 23 -46.71 11.64 -8.58
CA LEU A 23 -47.45 10.53 -9.19
C LEU A 23 -46.78 9.97 -10.45
N ASN A 24 -45.73 10.61 -10.97
CA ASN A 24 -44.95 10.11 -12.10
C ASN A 24 -43.44 10.23 -11.81
N PRO A 25 -42.77 9.19 -11.26
CA PRO A 25 -41.34 9.22 -10.96
C PRO A 25 -40.49 8.88 -12.18
N GLU A 26 -40.89 9.31 -13.37
CA GLU A 26 -40.10 9.13 -14.59
C GLU A 26 -39.50 10.48 -15.01
N GLU A 27 -38.18 10.44 -15.19
CA GLU A 27 -37.32 11.42 -15.86
C GLU A 27 -36.92 12.68 -15.05
N ASP A 28 -35.89 12.53 -14.20
CA ASP A 28 -34.74 13.46 -14.17
C ASP A 28 -33.63 12.99 -13.20
N GLU A 29 -33.12 11.78 -13.39
CA GLU A 29 -31.70 11.53 -13.13
C GLU A 29 -31.08 11.19 -14.48
N LYS A 30 -30.39 12.17 -15.08
CA LYS A 30 -29.46 11.91 -16.18
C LYS A 30 -28.38 10.98 -15.63
N THR A 31 -28.66 9.68 -15.68
CA THR A 31 -27.63 8.66 -15.61
C THR A 31 -26.66 8.99 -16.73
N VAL A 32 -25.49 9.47 -16.35
CA VAL A 32 -24.41 9.73 -17.29
C VAL A 32 -23.97 8.37 -17.80
N VAL A 33 -24.54 7.96 -18.94
CA VAL A 33 -24.16 6.74 -19.64
C VAL A 33 -22.78 7.01 -20.24
N LEU A 34 -21.74 6.60 -19.51
CA LEU A 34 -20.39 6.54 -20.03
C LEU A 34 -20.35 5.41 -21.08
N PRO A 35 -19.79 5.65 -22.29
CA PRO A 35 -19.57 4.58 -23.26
C PRO A 35 -18.69 3.51 -22.61
N TYR A 36 -19.22 2.29 -22.51
CA TYR A 36 -18.50 1.14 -21.98
C TYR A 36 -17.78 0.43 -23.14
N GLU A 37 -16.48 0.66 -23.25
CA GLU A 37 -15.61 -0.02 -24.22
C GLU A 37 -15.39 -1.47 -23.77
N LEU A 38 -16.11 -2.41 -24.38
CA LEU A 38 -15.90 -3.86 -24.22
C LEU A 38 -14.53 -4.24 -24.79
N GLY A 39 -13.51 -4.18 -23.94
CA GLY A 39 -12.12 -4.47 -24.30
C GLY A 39 -11.11 -3.85 -23.32
N PHE A 40 -11.50 -2.79 -22.62
CA PHE A 40 -10.74 -2.19 -21.52
C PHE A 40 -11.48 -2.39 -20.20
N GLN A 41 -11.43 -3.61 -19.68
CA GLN A 41 -11.72 -3.83 -18.27
C GLN A 41 -10.52 -3.34 -17.45
N ALA A 42 -10.43 -2.02 -17.21
CA ALA A 42 -9.64 -1.54 -16.09
C ALA A 42 -10.27 -2.19 -14.85
N PRO A 43 -9.55 -3.08 -14.14
CA PRO A 43 -10.13 -3.77 -12.99
C PRO A 43 -10.60 -2.69 -11.99
N ILE A 44 -11.89 -2.72 -11.64
CA ILE A 44 -12.47 -1.80 -10.64
C ILE A 44 -11.95 -2.26 -9.28
N ILE A 45 -10.73 -1.88 -8.95
CA ILE A 45 -10.10 -2.22 -7.68
C ILE A 45 -10.40 -1.07 -6.73
N ARG A 46 -11.64 -1.02 -6.27
CA ARG A 46 -12.04 -0.19 -5.13
C ARG A 46 -11.86 -1.02 -3.87
N GLY A 47 -10.60 -1.20 -3.47
CA GLY A 47 -10.28 -1.93 -2.25
C GLY A 47 -8.91 -1.51 -1.76
N ARG A 48 -8.86 -0.91 -0.57
CA ARG A 48 -7.62 -0.90 0.21
C ARG A 48 -7.14 -2.33 0.33
N MET A 49 -5.83 -2.58 0.26
CA MET A 49 -5.23 -3.90 0.46
C MET A 49 -4.59 -3.93 1.85
N PRO A 50 -5.34 -4.21 2.93
CA PRO A 50 -4.81 -3.99 4.27
C PRO A 50 -3.74 -5.02 4.63
N GLY A 51 -3.78 -6.22 4.02
CA GLY A 51 -2.70 -7.19 4.15
C GLY A 51 -1.39 -6.67 3.57
N LEU A 52 -1.44 -5.97 2.43
CA LEU A 52 -0.27 -5.31 1.84
C LEU A 52 0.24 -4.18 2.73
N GLU A 53 -0.67 -3.34 3.22
CA GLU A 53 -0.35 -2.26 4.17
C GLU A 53 0.36 -2.82 5.42
N ALA A 54 -0.13 -3.92 5.98
CA ALA A 54 0.45 -4.56 7.17
C ALA A 54 1.86 -5.15 6.90
N VAL A 55 2.07 -5.76 5.73
CA VAL A 55 3.41 -6.22 5.31
C VAL A 55 4.36 -5.03 5.20
N TYR A 56 3.93 -3.93 4.60
CA TYR A 56 4.77 -2.74 4.43
C TYR A 56 5.03 -1.98 5.72
N ASP A 57 4.08 -1.92 6.65
CA ASP A 57 4.32 -1.37 7.99
C ASP A 57 5.36 -2.20 8.75
N ARG A 58 5.36 -3.53 8.56
CA ARG A 58 6.38 -4.43 9.12
C ARG A 58 7.73 -4.24 8.45
N PHE A 59 7.75 -4.17 7.12
CA PHE A 59 8.95 -3.89 6.33
C PHE A 59 9.60 -2.59 6.76
N ALA A 60 8.83 -1.49 6.91
CA ALA A 60 9.35 -0.19 7.34
C ALA A 60 10.09 -0.29 8.69
N ARG A 61 9.54 -1.05 9.65
CA ARG A 61 10.18 -1.26 10.97
C ARG A 61 11.48 -2.06 10.88
N ILE A 62 11.49 -3.15 10.12
CA ILE A 62 12.67 -4.02 9.98
C ILE A 62 13.75 -3.27 9.20
N TYR A 63 13.40 -2.69 8.06
CA TYR A 63 14.34 -2.02 7.19
C TYR A 63 14.91 -0.76 7.83
N ALA A 64 14.15 0.01 8.64
CA ALA A 64 14.71 1.14 9.38
C ALA A 64 15.94 0.75 10.22
N GLN A 65 15.92 -0.43 10.87
CA GLN A 65 17.05 -0.92 11.66
C GLN A 65 18.25 -1.24 10.77
N THR A 66 18.04 -2.07 9.74
CA THR A 66 19.07 -2.44 8.77
C THR A 66 19.65 -1.22 8.06
N PHE A 67 18.81 -0.27 7.71
CA PHE A 67 19.18 0.95 7.02
C PHE A 67 20.02 1.86 7.91
N SER A 68 19.64 2.02 9.18
CA SER A 68 20.42 2.70 10.22
C SER A 68 21.83 2.13 10.36
N HIS A 69 21.99 0.80 10.25
CA HIS A 69 23.33 0.17 10.24
C HIS A 69 24.16 0.54 9.02
N HIS A 70 23.57 0.66 7.83
CA HIS A 70 24.27 1.07 6.61
C HIS A 70 24.74 2.52 6.68
N VAL A 71 23.87 3.44 7.11
CA VAL A 71 24.19 4.87 7.16
C VAL A 71 24.90 5.30 8.44
N ARG A 72 24.99 4.42 9.45
CA ARG A 72 25.57 4.69 10.78
C ARG A 72 24.93 5.90 11.48
N ARG A 73 23.64 6.10 11.27
CA ARG A 73 22.82 7.20 11.79
C ARG A 73 21.42 6.69 12.11
N PRO A 74 20.73 7.25 13.11
CA PRO A 74 19.36 6.85 13.40
C PRO A 74 18.46 7.14 12.19
N VAL A 75 17.71 6.11 11.79
CA VAL A 75 16.72 6.18 10.72
C VAL A 75 15.36 5.79 11.27
N THR A 76 14.35 6.60 10.97
CA THR A 76 12.94 6.26 11.19
C THR A 76 12.24 6.16 9.85
N MET A 77 11.46 5.11 9.66
CA MET A 77 10.74 4.87 8.42
C MET A 77 9.27 4.58 8.73
N THR A 78 8.38 5.23 7.98
CA THR A 78 6.93 5.06 8.12
C THR A 78 6.29 4.95 6.75
N ARG A 79 5.25 4.12 6.64
CA ARG A 79 4.46 4.01 5.41
C ARG A 79 3.51 5.20 5.34
N ARG A 80 3.54 5.95 4.24
CA ARG A 80 2.66 7.11 4.01
C ARG A 80 1.31 6.66 3.48
N ALA A 81 1.30 6.11 2.27
CA ALA A 81 0.09 5.69 1.58
C ALA A 81 0.40 4.59 0.58
N THR A 82 -0.63 3.80 0.26
CA THR A 82 -0.62 2.80 -0.79
C THR A 82 -1.73 3.17 -1.76
N GLU A 83 -1.36 3.48 -3.00
CA GLU A 83 -2.25 4.01 -4.02
C GLU A 83 -2.20 3.11 -5.26
N LEU A 84 -3.34 2.99 -5.95
CA LEU A 84 -3.44 2.31 -7.23
C LEU A 84 -3.42 3.36 -8.33
N VAL A 85 -2.37 3.34 -9.13
CA VAL A 85 -2.14 4.32 -10.20
C VAL A 85 -1.75 3.59 -11.48
N SER A 86 -1.84 4.26 -12.64
CA SER A 86 -1.27 3.70 -13.86
C SER A 86 0.26 3.68 -13.76
N PHE A 87 0.90 2.69 -14.37
CA PHE A 87 2.36 2.59 -14.38
C PHE A 87 3.01 3.82 -15.02
N ARG A 88 2.38 4.35 -16.07
CA ARG A 88 2.76 5.60 -16.73
C ARG A 88 2.81 6.78 -15.75
N ASP A 89 1.74 6.99 -14.99
CA ASP A 89 1.65 8.11 -14.05
C ASP A 89 2.66 7.95 -12.91
N TYR A 90 2.87 6.72 -12.45
CA TYR A 90 3.91 6.41 -11.46
C TYR A 90 5.30 6.80 -11.96
N LEU A 91 5.70 6.35 -13.16
CA LEU A 91 7.02 6.70 -13.72
C LEU A 91 7.18 8.20 -13.97
N ALA A 92 6.11 8.91 -14.33
CA ALA A 92 6.11 10.34 -14.54
C ALA A 92 6.28 11.15 -13.24
N ALA A 93 5.82 10.60 -12.10
CA ALA A 93 5.99 11.22 -10.78
C ALA A 93 7.43 11.16 -10.24
N ILE A 94 8.27 10.25 -10.75
CA ILE A 94 9.64 10.07 -10.27
C ILE A 94 10.55 11.14 -10.84
N SER A 95 11.14 11.97 -9.96
CA SER A 95 12.17 12.94 -10.34
C SER A 95 13.47 12.23 -10.70
N THR A 96 13.90 12.34 -11.95
CA THR A 96 15.19 11.82 -12.42
C THR A 96 16.33 12.81 -12.11
N PRO A 97 17.53 12.32 -11.72
CA PRO A 97 17.94 10.92 -11.59
C PRO A 97 17.53 10.27 -10.25
N ALA A 98 17.09 9.02 -10.27
CA ALA A 98 16.65 8.26 -9.09
C ALA A 98 17.25 6.85 -9.14
N SER A 99 17.38 6.16 -8.00
CA SER A 99 17.81 4.76 -8.01
C SER A 99 16.58 3.88 -8.15
N LEU A 100 16.43 3.27 -9.32
CA LEU A 100 15.30 2.44 -9.71
C LEU A 100 15.76 0.99 -9.76
N THR A 101 15.48 0.23 -8.71
CA THR A 101 15.80 -1.20 -8.69
C THR A 101 14.63 -2.02 -9.20
N VAL A 102 14.90 -2.85 -10.20
CA VAL A 102 14.01 -3.91 -10.64
C VAL A 102 14.29 -5.16 -9.82
N PHE A 103 13.25 -5.73 -9.24
CA PHE A 103 13.33 -6.98 -8.48
C PHE A 103 12.15 -7.89 -8.81
N GLY A 104 12.31 -9.19 -8.62
CA GLY A 104 11.19 -10.15 -8.68
C GLY A 104 10.94 -10.76 -7.30
N MET A 105 9.87 -11.53 -7.14
CA MET A 105 9.58 -12.25 -5.90
C MET A 105 9.07 -13.66 -6.20
N ASN A 106 9.81 -14.70 -5.85
CA ASN A 106 9.34 -16.07 -6.06
C ASN A 106 8.25 -16.44 -5.03
N PRO A 107 7.20 -17.20 -5.41
CA PRO A 107 6.89 -17.76 -6.72
C PRO A 107 6.01 -16.86 -7.61
N LEU A 108 5.89 -15.56 -7.30
CA LEU A 108 5.13 -14.62 -8.12
C LEU A 108 5.86 -14.36 -9.44
N HIS A 109 5.08 -14.24 -10.52
CA HIS A 109 5.61 -13.95 -11.84
C HIS A 109 5.56 -12.45 -12.09
N GLY A 110 6.62 -11.93 -12.73
CA GLY A 110 6.76 -10.52 -13.05
C GLY A 110 7.81 -9.81 -12.20
N HIS A 111 7.90 -8.50 -12.42
CA HIS A 111 8.89 -7.64 -11.78
C HIS A 111 8.19 -6.48 -11.05
N ALA A 112 8.85 -5.98 -10.02
CA ALA A 112 8.43 -4.83 -9.23
C ALA A 112 9.58 -3.82 -9.15
N LEU A 113 9.26 -2.60 -8.74
CA LEU A 113 10.23 -1.51 -8.58
C LEU A 113 10.41 -1.14 -7.12
N PHE A 114 11.66 -0.98 -6.74
CA PHE A 114 12.09 -0.37 -5.50
C PHE A 114 12.82 0.92 -5.86
N VAL A 115 12.34 2.05 -5.36
CA VAL A 115 12.81 3.37 -5.80
C VAL A 115 13.28 4.20 -4.63
N PHE A 116 14.55 4.63 -4.67
CA PHE A 116 15.04 5.74 -3.88
C PHE A 116 14.96 7.03 -4.69
N GLU A 117 14.27 8.04 -4.16
CA GLU A 117 14.19 9.35 -4.83
C GLU A 117 15.55 10.05 -4.86
N HIS A 118 15.70 10.98 -5.80
CA HIS A 118 16.95 11.69 -6.07
C HIS A 118 17.67 12.21 -4.81
N HIS A 119 16.93 12.88 -3.92
CA HIS A 119 17.51 13.46 -2.71
C HIS A 119 18.03 12.38 -1.75
N LEU A 120 17.29 11.28 -1.61
CA LEU A 120 17.70 10.15 -0.79
C LEU A 120 18.94 9.46 -1.37
N VAL A 121 19.01 9.29 -2.69
CA VAL A 121 20.19 8.70 -3.35
C VAL A 121 21.45 9.49 -3.04
N TYR A 122 21.38 10.82 -3.16
CA TYR A 122 22.55 11.66 -2.97
C TYR A 122 23.02 11.68 -1.52
N ILE A 123 22.10 11.76 -0.56
CA ILE A 123 22.45 11.70 0.86
C ILE A 123 23.06 10.36 1.25
N LEU A 124 22.55 9.27 0.67
CA LEU A 124 23.07 7.93 0.93
C LEU A 124 24.49 7.77 0.42
N ILE A 125 24.77 8.26 -0.79
CA ILE A 125 26.13 8.25 -1.33
C ILE A 125 27.06 8.99 -0.36
N ASP A 126 26.74 10.22 0.02
CA ASP A 126 27.57 11.00 0.94
C ASP A 126 27.86 10.25 2.25
N MET A 127 26.81 9.75 2.91
CA MET A 127 26.95 9.00 4.16
C MET A 127 27.75 7.70 4.00
N LEU A 128 27.61 6.98 2.89
CA LEU A 128 28.35 5.75 2.62
C LEU A 128 29.85 6.01 2.37
N PHE A 129 30.20 7.18 1.84
CA PHE A 129 31.59 7.63 1.68
C PHE A 129 32.15 8.33 2.93
N GLY A 130 31.39 8.40 4.03
CA GLY A 130 31.82 8.96 5.31
C GLY A 130 31.53 10.45 5.48
N GLY A 131 30.71 11.03 4.60
CA GLY A 131 30.18 12.38 4.73
C GLY A 131 29.16 12.53 5.86
N ASN A 132 28.79 13.77 6.15
CA ASN A 132 27.89 14.09 7.26
C ASN A 132 26.41 14.10 6.87
N GLY A 133 26.09 13.92 5.59
CA GLY A 133 24.72 13.96 5.09
C GLY A 133 24.08 15.34 5.30
N TRP A 134 24.82 16.41 5.04
CA TRP A 134 24.30 17.77 5.16
C TRP A 134 24.71 18.59 3.94
N PHE A 135 23.71 19.10 3.22
CA PHE A 135 23.90 19.90 2.03
C PHE A 135 23.08 21.18 2.14
N GLU A 136 23.72 22.34 2.02
CA GLU A 136 23.03 23.65 1.99
C GLU A 136 22.27 23.86 0.67
N ASN A 137 22.71 23.20 -0.40
CA ASN A 137 22.13 23.33 -1.73
C ASN A 137 21.49 22.00 -2.18
N PRO A 138 20.47 22.06 -3.06
CA PRO A 138 19.92 20.86 -3.68
C PRO A 138 21.02 20.04 -4.36
N PRO A 139 20.94 18.70 -4.29
CA PRO A 139 21.95 17.85 -4.90
C PRO A 139 22.03 18.06 -6.42
N PRO A 140 23.23 18.01 -7.01
CA PRO A 140 23.39 18.16 -8.46
C PRO A 140 22.73 16.99 -9.19
N LYS A 141 21.99 17.32 -10.24
CA LYS A 141 21.40 16.34 -11.17
C LYS A 141 22.48 15.79 -12.11
N ARG A 142 23.35 14.93 -11.57
CA ARG A 142 24.37 14.19 -12.33
C ARG A 142 24.10 12.70 -12.34
N GLU A 143 24.69 12.01 -13.29
CA GLU A 143 24.70 10.55 -13.32
C GLU A 143 25.56 9.98 -12.19
N LEU A 144 25.16 8.80 -11.73
CA LEU A 144 25.87 8.04 -10.71
C LEU A 144 27.05 7.30 -11.36
N THR A 145 28.18 7.29 -10.68
CA THR A 145 29.35 6.51 -11.06
C THR A 145 29.14 5.03 -10.75
N GLY A 146 29.90 4.14 -11.41
CA GLY A 146 29.79 2.70 -11.17
C GLY A 146 30.06 2.27 -9.72
N ILE A 147 30.90 3.01 -8.99
CA ILE A 147 31.17 2.73 -7.58
C ILE A 147 29.96 3.11 -6.72
N GLU A 148 29.34 4.27 -6.98
CA GLU A 148 28.12 4.72 -6.31
C GLU A 148 26.97 3.73 -6.52
N ILE A 149 26.75 3.27 -7.76
CA ILE A 149 25.75 2.25 -8.09
C ILE A 149 26.01 0.95 -7.31
N LYS A 150 27.27 0.49 -7.27
CA LYS A 150 27.65 -0.72 -6.55
C LYS A 150 27.42 -0.61 -5.03
N MET A 151 27.63 0.56 -4.45
CA MET A 151 27.35 0.80 -3.03
C MET A 151 25.85 0.81 -2.75
N LEU A 152 25.06 1.52 -3.57
CA LEU A 152 23.60 1.55 -3.45
C LEU A 152 23.00 0.16 -3.61
N SER A 153 23.53 -0.64 -4.53
CA SER A 153 23.09 -2.02 -4.74
C SER A 153 23.17 -2.84 -3.44
N LYS A 154 24.23 -2.69 -2.63
CA LYS A 154 24.33 -3.39 -1.33
C LYS A 154 23.20 -3.00 -0.37
N VAL A 155 22.89 -1.71 -0.28
CA VAL A 155 21.81 -1.18 0.58
C VAL A 155 20.44 -1.72 0.13
N VAL A 156 20.24 -1.84 -1.17
CA VAL A 156 19.02 -2.39 -1.77
C VAL A 156 18.92 -3.89 -1.56
N HIS A 157 20.01 -4.67 -1.66
CA HIS A 157 19.99 -6.10 -1.39
C HIS A 157 19.48 -6.40 0.03
N SER A 158 19.99 -5.67 1.03
CA SER A 158 19.49 -5.80 2.40
C SER A 158 18.03 -5.37 2.54
N ALA A 159 17.57 -4.39 1.75
CA ALA A 159 16.16 -4.02 1.69
C ALA A 159 15.28 -5.17 1.16
N LEU A 160 15.72 -5.86 0.12
CA LEU A 160 14.98 -6.99 -0.45
C LEU A 160 14.94 -8.20 0.50
N GLU A 161 16.03 -8.46 1.22
CA GLU A 161 16.04 -9.49 2.28
C GLU A 161 15.03 -9.17 3.40
N ASP A 162 14.99 -7.92 3.85
CA ASP A 162 14.04 -7.48 4.88
C ASP A 162 12.59 -7.46 4.38
N LEU A 163 12.39 -7.14 3.10
CA LEU A 163 11.09 -7.26 2.44
C LEU A 163 10.63 -8.72 2.47
N GLY A 164 11.50 -9.68 2.12
CA GLY A 164 11.19 -11.10 2.22
C GLY A 164 10.79 -11.53 3.64
N LYS A 165 11.54 -11.07 4.67
CA LYS A 165 11.18 -11.31 6.08
C LYS A 165 9.81 -10.73 6.43
N ALA A 166 9.45 -9.57 5.90
CA ALA A 166 8.17 -8.94 6.16
C ALA A 166 6.99 -9.74 5.55
N TRP A 167 7.19 -10.30 4.36
CA TRP A 167 6.19 -11.13 3.67
C TRP A 167 5.91 -12.46 4.37
N LYS A 168 6.90 -13.06 5.07
CA LYS A 168 6.79 -14.40 5.69
C LYS A 168 5.54 -14.64 6.54
N ARG A 169 4.97 -13.60 7.17
CA ARG A 169 3.74 -13.74 7.98
C ARG A 169 2.50 -14.01 7.13
N LEU A 170 2.47 -13.50 5.90
CA LEU A 170 1.36 -13.67 4.97
C LEU A 170 1.62 -14.85 4.02
N THR A 171 2.74 -14.80 3.31
CA THR A 171 3.14 -15.82 2.34
C THR A 171 4.67 -15.85 2.27
N PRO A 172 5.32 -17.02 2.21
CA PRO A 172 6.77 -17.11 2.04
C PRO A 172 7.15 -16.68 0.62
N LEU A 173 7.37 -15.38 0.43
CA LEU A 173 7.90 -14.82 -0.81
C LEU A 173 9.39 -14.56 -0.68
N GLU A 174 10.12 -14.80 -1.76
CA GLU A 174 11.57 -14.61 -1.84
C GLU A 174 11.91 -13.52 -2.87
N PRO A 175 12.10 -12.26 -2.44
CA PRO A 175 12.54 -11.19 -3.31
C PRO A 175 13.98 -11.43 -3.82
N TYR A 176 14.21 -11.20 -5.10
CA TYR A 176 15.54 -11.27 -5.71
C TYR A 176 15.83 -10.02 -6.53
N PHE A 177 17.07 -9.54 -6.45
CA PHE A 177 17.56 -8.42 -7.24
C PHE A 177 17.75 -8.84 -8.70
N ASP A 178 17.24 -8.05 -9.64
CA ASP A 178 17.50 -8.25 -11.09
C ASP A 178 18.52 -7.22 -11.58
N ARG A 179 18.15 -5.93 -11.58
CA ARG A 179 19.03 -4.84 -12.03
C ARG A 179 18.68 -3.51 -11.37
N MET A 180 19.58 -2.55 -11.51
CA MET A 180 19.41 -1.18 -11.03
C MET A 180 19.63 -0.19 -12.17
N GLU A 181 18.68 0.73 -12.34
CA GLU A 181 18.68 1.79 -13.33
C GLU A 181 18.69 3.17 -12.65
N VAL A 182 19.22 4.18 -13.35
CA VAL A 182 19.25 5.57 -12.85
C VAL A 182 18.14 6.43 -13.47
N ASN A 183 17.58 5.97 -14.60
CA ASN A 183 16.60 6.70 -15.39
C ASN A 183 15.35 5.86 -15.61
N SER A 184 14.18 6.45 -15.31
CA SER A 184 12.87 5.79 -15.39
C SER A 184 12.52 5.29 -16.78
N LYS A 185 13.11 5.86 -17.83
CA LYS A 185 12.90 5.44 -19.23
C LYS A 185 13.39 4.01 -19.53
N PHE A 186 14.34 3.49 -18.75
CA PHE A 186 14.89 2.15 -18.92
C PHE A 186 14.27 1.11 -17.98
N THR A 187 13.28 1.53 -17.20
CA THR A 187 12.67 0.71 -16.14
C THR A 187 11.26 0.24 -16.50
N ALA A 188 11.00 -0.02 -17.78
CA ALA A 188 9.73 -0.54 -18.25
C ALA A 188 9.60 -2.03 -17.88
N ILE A 189 8.97 -2.31 -16.73
CA ILE A 189 8.70 -3.67 -16.25
C ILE A 189 7.36 -4.21 -16.74
N VAL A 190 6.40 -3.32 -17.01
CA VAL A 190 5.04 -3.63 -17.47
C VAL A 190 4.58 -2.60 -18.50
N PRO A 191 3.52 -2.89 -19.28
CA PRO A 191 2.91 -1.90 -20.17
C PRO A 191 2.52 -0.61 -19.41
N PRO A 192 2.67 0.58 -20.02
CA PRO A 192 2.39 1.86 -19.35
C PRO A 192 0.98 2.01 -18.79
N ASP A 193 0.01 1.35 -19.41
CA ASP A 193 -1.41 1.45 -19.05
C ASP A 193 -1.83 0.41 -17.99
N GLU A 194 -0.90 -0.45 -17.54
CA GLU A 194 -1.15 -1.41 -16.46
C GLU A 194 -1.29 -0.69 -15.10
N VAL A 195 -2.19 -1.19 -14.26
CA VAL A 195 -2.40 -0.66 -12.90
C VAL A 195 -1.33 -1.22 -11.96
N VAL A 196 -0.73 -0.33 -11.17
CA VAL A 196 0.30 -0.68 -10.19
C VAL A 196 -0.08 -0.20 -8.80
N ALA A 197 0.28 -0.99 -7.79
CA ALA A 197 0.20 -0.61 -6.39
C ALA A 197 1.50 0.09 -5.98
N SER A 198 1.43 1.42 -5.87
CA SER A 198 2.54 2.25 -5.40
C SER A 198 2.40 2.53 -3.92
N THR A 199 3.39 2.14 -3.13
CA THR A 199 3.49 2.46 -1.71
C THR A 199 4.65 3.39 -1.46
N THR A 200 4.34 4.54 -0.89
CA THR A 200 5.32 5.57 -0.53
C THR A 200 5.69 5.46 0.94
N PHE A 201 6.98 5.59 1.24
CA PHE A 201 7.51 5.60 2.60
C PHE A 201 8.22 6.92 2.88
N ASP A 202 7.95 7.44 4.07
CA ASP A 202 8.67 8.57 4.65
C ASP A 202 9.84 8.03 5.46
N VAL A 203 11.04 8.44 5.05
CA VAL A 203 12.31 8.08 5.67
C VAL A 203 12.89 9.33 6.28
N GLU A 204 13.09 9.34 7.58
CA GLU A 204 13.75 10.44 8.27
C GLU A 204 15.13 9.98 8.75
N ILE A 205 16.16 10.69 8.28
CA ILE A 205 17.57 10.44 8.65
C ILE A 205 18.10 11.71 9.30
N ASN A 206 18.54 11.63 10.55
CA ASN A 206 18.97 12.81 11.33
C ASN A 206 17.96 13.98 11.31
N ARG A 207 16.65 13.69 11.40
CA ARG A 207 15.56 14.69 11.35
C ARG A 207 15.33 15.39 10.01
N VAL A 208 15.96 14.89 8.95
CA VAL A 208 15.69 15.35 7.58
C VAL A 208 14.78 14.34 6.90
N PRO A 209 13.62 14.75 6.35
CA PRO A 209 12.70 13.87 5.66
C PRO A 209 13.16 13.59 4.23
N TYR A 210 13.00 12.33 3.83
CA TYR A 210 13.25 11.79 2.50
C TYR A 210 12.12 10.84 2.14
N THR A 211 12.06 10.46 0.87
CA THR A 211 11.01 9.59 0.36
C THR A 211 11.60 8.46 -0.47
N MET A 212 10.99 7.29 -0.33
CA MET A 212 11.22 6.12 -1.18
C MET A 212 9.89 5.46 -1.49
N SER A 213 9.84 4.63 -2.53
CA SER A 213 8.63 3.92 -2.90
C SER A 213 8.87 2.49 -3.35
N LEU A 214 7.85 1.66 -3.17
CA LEU A 214 7.72 0.33 -3.75
C LEU A 214 6.56 0.35 -4.74
N CYS A 215 6.76 -0.18 -5.93
CA CYS A 215 5.72 -0.28 -6.95
C CYS A 215 5.60 -1.73 -7.43
N LEU A 216 4.45 -2.33 -7.19
CA LEU A 216 4.17 -3.71 -7.59
C LEU A 216 3.04 -3.70 -8.63
N PRO A 217 3.23 -4.32 -9.81
CA PRO A 217 2.13 -4.52 -10.75
C PRO A 217 0.98 -5.29 -10.12
N TYR A 218 -0.24 -4.90 -10.45
CA TYR A 218 -1.41 -5.56 -9.88
C TYR A 218 -1.50 -7.03 -10.32
N SER A 219 -1.12 -7.33 -11.57
CA SER A 219 -1.04 -8.70 -12.11
C SER A 219 -0.12 -9.62 -11.31
N MET A 220 0.97 -9.08 -10.75
CA MET A 220 1.90 -9.83 -9.91
C MET A 220 1.26 -10.27 -8.59
N LEU A 221 0.28 -9.51 -8.07
CA LEU A 221 -0.37 -9.75 -6.79
C LEU A 221 -1.55 -10.73 -6.88
N ASP A 222 -2.02 -11.07 -8.08
CA ASP A 222 -3.19 -11.95 -8.29
C ASP A 222 -3.12 -13.27 -7.50
N PRO A 223 -1.98 -14.00 -7.44
CA PRO A 223 -1.90 -15.27 -6.71
C PRO A 223 -2.10 -15.14 -5.19
N VAL A 224 -1.83 -13.96 -4.63
CA VAL A 224 -1.90 -13.69 -3.18
C VAL A 224 -3.03 -12.74 -2.80
N ARG A 225 -3.85 -12.33 -3.79
CA ARG A 225 -4.89 -11.30 -3.64
C ARG A 225 -5.87 -11.57 -2.51
N THR A 226 -6.40 -12.79 -2.42
CA THR A 226 -7.38 -13.16 -1.38
C THR A 226 -6.83 -12.96 0.03
N GLN A 227 -5.54 -13.24 0.24
CA GLN A 227 -4.87 -13.05 1.54
C GLN A 227 -4.64 -11.57 1.83
N LEU A 228 -4.34 -10.77 0.80
CA LEU A 228 -4.16 -9.32 0.91
C LEU A 228 -5.47 -8.59 1.23
N GLU A 229 -6.60 -9.07 0.71
CA GLU A 229 -7.94 -8.52 0.95
C GLU A 229 -8.53 -8.95 2.30
N ALA A 230 -8.21 -10.15 2.81
CA ALA A 230 -8.67 -10.66 4.10
C ALA A 230 -8.07 -9.93 5.33
N GLY A 231 -7.17 -8.96 5.12
CA GLY A 231 -6.36 -8.31 6.14
C GLY A 231 -7.16 -7.48 7.15
N LYS A 232 -7.52 -8.09 8.28
CA LYS A 232 -7.48 -7.48 9.63
C LYS A 232 -7.85 -8.47 10.74
N THR A 233 -8.57 -9.54 10.44
CA THR A 233 -9.14 -10.41 11.49
C THR A 233 -8.25 -11.59 11.89
N SER A 234 -7.32 -12.06 11.03
CA SER A 234 -6.68 -13.37 11.25
C SER A 234 -5.18 -13.37 11.59
N TYR A 235 -4.45 -12.27 11.39
CA TYR A 235 -2.98 -12.29 11.47
C TYR A 235 -2.38 -11.55 12.69
N ASP A 236 -3.18 -10.75 13.38
CA ASP A 236 -2.81 -10.12 14.67
C ASP A 236 -3.23 -10.96 15.88
N GLU A 237 -3.83 -12.14 15.66
CA GLU A 237 -3.82 -13.21 16.65
C GLU A 237 -2.41 -13.82 16.71
N GLU A 238 -1.44 -13.02 17.17
CA GLU A 238 -0.42 -13.60 18.02
C GLU A 238 -1.19 -14.24 19.16
N VAL A 239 -1.36 -15.57 19.05
CA VAL A 239 -1.74 -16.46 20.12
C VAL A 239 -0.77 -16.17 21.25
N ASN A 240 -1.15 -15.22 22.08
CA ASN A 240 -0.33 -14.69 23.14
C ASN A 240 -0.16 -15.85 24.10
N ALA A 241 1.04 -16.43 24.19
CA ALA A 241 1.28 -17.64 24.97
C ALA A 241 0.78 -17.48 26.42
N VAL A 242 0.84 -16.24 26.94
CA VAL A 242 0.27 -15.86 28.23
C VAL A 242 -1.26 -15.99 28.28
N ASN A 243 -1.96 -15.62 27.21
CA ASN A 243 -3.42 -15.78 27.12
C ASN A 243 -3.82 -17.26 26.97
N VAL A 244 -3.04 -18.06 26.23
CA VAL A 244 -3.27 -19.51 26.12
C VAL A 244 -3.08 -20.19 27.48
N SER A 245 -1.97 -19.92 28.17
CA SER A 245 -1.74 -20.49 29.51
C SER A 245 -2.80 -20.07 30.52
N ARG A 246 -3.27 -18.82 30.48
CA ARG A 246 -4.39 -18.36 31.32
C ARG A 246 -5.71 -19.04 30.95
N LEU A 247 -5.96 -19.30 29.67
CA LEU A 247 -7.17 -19.99 29.23
C LEU A 247 -7.16 -21.46 29.66
N GLU A 248 -6.02 -22.13 29.54
CA GLU A 248 -5.81 -23.51 30.02
C GLU A 248 -6.05 -23.61 31.54
N GLU A 249 -5.48 -22.69 32.32
CA GLU A 249 -5.68 -22.65 33.77
C GLU A 249 -7.15 -22.42 34.14
N ASN A 250 -7.84 -21.54 33.41
CA ASN A 250 -9.27 -21.28 33.62
C ASN A 250 -10.17 -22.46 33.22
N LEU A 251 -9.82 -23.19 32.16
CA LEU A 251 -10.55 -24.39 31.74
C LEU A 251 -10.39 -25.54 32.73
N LEU A 252 -9.18 -25.73 33.27
CA LEU A 252 -8.89 -26.74 34.30
C LEU A 252 -9.62 -26.46 35.61
N ASN A 253 -9.74 -25.18 35.98
CA ASN A 253 -10.43 -24.76 37.20
C ASN A 253 -11.96 -24.61 37.04
N SER A 254 -12.48 -24.76 35.82
CA SER A 254 -13.92 -24.68 35.57
C SER A 254 -14.63 -25.96 35.99
N LYS A 255 -15.50 -25.86 37.00
CA LYS A 255 -16.36 -26.97 37.45
C LYS A 255 -17.52 -27.16 36.48
N VAL A 256 -17.35 -28.03 35.48
CA VAL A 256 -18.45 -28.44 34.61
C VAL A 256 -19.34 -29.45 35.35
N GLY A 257 -20.58 -29.04 35.65
CA GLY A 257 -21.56 -29.90 36.30
C GLY A 257 -21.99 -31.05 35.39
N LYS A 258 -21.44 -32.26 35.59
CA LYS A 258 -21.93 -33.48 34.94
C LYS A 258 -23.18 -33.97 35.66
N ARG A 259 -24.33 -33.94 34.98
CA ARG A 259 -25.58 -34.55 35.47
C ARG A 259 -25.67 -35.98 34.96
N LEU A 260 -25.34 -36.96 35.80
CA LEU A 260 -25.54 -38.38 35.51
C LEU A 260 -26.94 -38.78 35.96
N THR A 261 -27.82 -39.08 34.99
CA THR A 261 -29.13 -39.69 35.27
C THR A 261 -28.97 -41.19 35.37
N TRP A 262 -28.98 -41.72 36.60
CA TRP A 262 -29.02 -43.16 36.82
C TRP A 262 -30.44 -43.67 36.57
N GLY A 263 -30.59 -44.66 35.69
CA GLY A 263 -31.86 -45.31 35.37
C GLY A 263 -32.45 -46.01 36.60
N LYS A 264 -33.76 -45.87 36.80
CA LYS A 264 -34.48 -46.45 37.94
C LYS A 264 -34.46 -47.99 37.88
N PRO A 265 -34.27 -48.68 39.01
CA PRO A 265 -34.41 -50.14 39.07
C PRO A 265 -35.87 -50.56 38.91
N ALA A 266 -36.07 -51.71 38.25
CA ALA A 266 -37.35 -52.38 38.02
C ALA A 266 -37.94 -53.00 39.29
#